data_AF-A0A945LIW4-F1
#
_entry.id   AF-A0A945LIW4-F1
#
_cell.length_a   1.000
_cell.length_b   1.000
_cell.length_c   1.000
_cell.angle_alpha   90.00
_cell.angle_beta   90.00
_cell.angle_gamma   90.00
#
_symmetry.space_group_name_H-M   'P 1'
#
loop_
_entity.id
_entity.type
_entity.pdbx_description
1 polymer ?
#
loop_
_entity_poly.entity_id
_entity_poly.type
_entity_poly.pdbx_seq_one_letter_code
_entity_poly.pdbx_strand_id
1 'polypeptide(L)'
;LPQIDEDYIKGYDKFTNGISTKLCVEYMYFSKINSVKFNVGVELVNAFTKNRRSYNFAAMEEYDNNLRIDQLIGVKFGIIIPINRNNEEKFHYY
;
A
#
# COMPACT_ATOMS: atom_id res chain seq x y z
N LEU A 1 -32.63 -7.28 -12.26
CA LEU A 1 -32.03 -8.63 -12.25
C LEU A 1 -31.82 -9.04 -10.81
N PRO A 2 -32.22 -10.26 -10.37
CA PRO A 2 -32.12 -10.68 -8.97
C PRO A 2 -30.69 -10.68 -8.41
N GLN A 3 -29.68 -10.78 -9.29
CA GLN A 3 -28.26 -10.77 -8.92
C GLN A 3 -27.72 -9.39 -8.49
N ILE A 4 -28.45 -8.30 -8.77
CA ILE A 4 -28.06 -6.91 -8.42
C ILE A 4 -28.81 -6.45 -7.16
N ASP A 5 -29.63 -7.31 -6.57
CA ASP A 5 -30.24 -7.04 -5.28
C ASP A 5 -29.15 -6.95 -4.20
N GLU A 6 -29.30 -6.01 -3.28
CA GLU A 6 -28.27 -5.62 -2.31
C GLU A 6 -27.86 -6.78 -1.40
N ASP A 7 -28.79 -7.67 -1.10
CA ASP A 7 -28.52 -8.89 -0.32
C ASP A 7 -27.82 -9.97 -1.13
N TYR A 8 -28.10 -10.09 -2.43
CA TYR A 8 -27.43 -11.07 -3.29
C TYR A 8 -26.01 -10.64 -3.66
N ILE A 9 -25.76 -9.34 -3.80
CA ILE A 9 -24.42 -8.79 -4.07
C ILE A 9 -23.41 -9.23 -3.00
N LYS A 10 -23.85 -9.35 -1.74
CA LYS A 10 -23.03 -9.78 -0.60
C LYS A 10 -22.47 -11.20 -0.73
N GLY A 11 -23.09 -12.09 -1.50
CA GLY A 11 -22.55 -13.44 -1.73
C GLY A 11 -21.61 -13.53 -2.93
N TYR A 12 -21.52 -12.47 -3.74
CA TYR A 12 -20.53 -12.32 -4.80
C TYR A 12 -19.35 -11.46 -4.37
N ASP A 13 -19.52 -10.58 -3.38
CA ASP A 13 -18.40 -9.85 -2.80
C ASP A 13 -17.47 -10.81 -2.03
N LYS A 14 -16.19 -10.81 -2.39
CA LYS A 14 -15.17 -11.62 -1.69
C LYS A 14 -14.71 -10.87 -0.45
N PHE A 15 -15.65 -10.52 0.43
CA PHE A 15 -15.39 -9.64 1.56
C PHE A 15 -14.51 -10.31 2.63
N THR A 16 -13.22 -9.99 2.60
CA THR A 16 -12.21 -10.43 3.56
C THR A 16 -11.70 -9.26 4.39
N ASN A 17 -11.50 -9.48 5.69
CA ASN A 17 -10.87 -8.49 6.57
C ASN A 17 -9.84 -9.13 7.49
N GLY A 18 -9.00 -8.32 8.13
CA GLY A 18 -7.95 -8.84 9.00
C GLY A 18 -6.91 -7.79 9.37
N ILE A 19 -5.83 -8.25 10.00
CA ILE A 19 -4.69 -7.41 10.37
C ILE A 19 -3.61 -7.54 9.31
N SER A 20 -2.99 -6.43 8.93
CA SER A 20 -1.81 -6.43 8.07
C SER A 20 -0.60 -5.85 8.77
N THR A 21 0.56 -6.46 8.54
CA THR A 21 1.87 -5.92 8.93
C THR A 21 2.65 -5.53 7.67
N LYS A 22 3.46 -4.49 7.79
CA LYS A 22 4.27 -3.96 6.70
C LYS A 22 5.69 -3.74 7.21
N LEU A 23 6.65 -4.40 6.58
CA LEU A 23 8.08 -4.24 6.82
C LEU A 23 8.69 -3.51 5.62
N CYS A 24 9.45 -2.44 5.89
CA CYS A 24 10.14 -1.67 4.86
C CYS A 24 11.62 -1.60 5.23
N VAL A 25 12.48 -1.93 4.26
CA VAL A 25 13.93 -1.75 4.37
C VAL A 25 14.35 -0.86 3.21
N GLU A 26 14.84 0.34 3.52
CA GLU A 26 15.18 1.36 2.53
C GLU A 26 16.60 1.89 2.78
N TYR A 27 17.39 1.99 1.72
CA TYR A 27 18.69 2.63 1.69
C TYR A 27 18.58 3.98 1.01
N MET A 28 19.07 5.03 1.68
CA MET A 28 19.07 6.39 1.16
C MET A 28 20.50 6.86 0.92
N TYR A 29 20.79 7.32 -0.30
CA TYR A 29 22.07 7.89 -0.65
C TYR A 29 21.99 9.42 -0.73
N PHE A 30 22.81 10.09 0.08
CA PHE A 30 22.91 11.55 0.12
C PHE A 30 24.33 11.99 -0.20
N SER A 31 24.55 12.59 -1.38
CA SER A 31 25.82 13.26 -1.71
C SER A 31 25.82 14.70 -1.22
N LYS A 32 26.97 15.17 -0.72
CA LYS A 32 27.20 16.57 -0.32
C LYS A 32 27.58 17.48 -1.50
N ILE A 33 28.10 16.89 -2.58
CA ILE A 33 28.66 17.61 -3.74
C ILE A 33 27.70 17.57 -4.94
N ASN A 34 26.96 16.47 -5.12
CA ASN A 34 25.99 16.33 -6.21
C ASN A 34 24.55 16.62 -5.72
N SER A 35 23.77 17.34 -6.52
CA SER A 35 22.35 17.63 -6.27
C SER A 35 21.42 16.43 -6.39
N VAL A 36 21.92 15.24 -6.72
CA VAL A 36 21.13 14.01 -6.88
C VAL A 36 21.22 13.18 -5.61
N LYS A 37 20.06 13.02 -4.97
CA LYS A 37 19.84 12.13 -3.84
C LYS A 37 18.88 11.04 -4.31
N PHE A 38 19.04 9.80 -3.90
CA PHE A 38 18.12 8.72 -4.30
C PHE A 38 17.92 7.72 -3.17
N ASN A 39 16.80 7.02 -3.20
CA ASN A 39 16.49 5.94 -2.28
C ASN A 39 16.10 4.68 -3.04
N VAL A 40 16.49 3.54 -2.51
CA VAL A 40 16.12 2.22 -3.01
C VAL A 40 15.71 1.36 -1.84
N GLY A 41 14.70 0.51 -1.99
CA GLY A 41 14.24 -0.32 -0.90
C GLY A 41 13.34 -1.45 -1.31
N VAL A 42 13.00 -2.28 -0.34
CA VAL A 42 12.07 -3.41 -0.47
C VAL A 42 11.00 -3.27 0.59
N GLU A 43 9.78 -3.60 0.21
CA GLU A 43 8.62 -3.65 1.08
C GLU A 43 8.03 -5.05 1.09
N LEU A 44 7.73 -5.56 2.29
CA LEU A 44 7.02 -6.79 2.50
C LEU A 44 5.76 -6.50 3.31
N VAL A 45 4.60 -6.75 2.72
CA VAL A 45 3.31 -6.67 3.40
C VAL A 45 2.80 -8.09 3.63
N ASN A 46 2.45 -8.41 4.87
CA ASN A 46 1.78 -9.66 5.23
C ASN A 46 0.41 -9.30 5.80
N ALA A 47 -0.66 -9.87 5.24
CA ALA A 47 -2.01 -9.69 5.76
C ALA A 47 -2.59 -11.04 6.21
N PHE A 48 -3.10 -11.06 7.43
CA PHE A 48 -3.77 -12.20 8.05
C PHE A 48 -5.26 -11.96 7.94
N THR A 49 -5.88 -12.48 6.88
CA THR A 49 -7.27 -12.17 6.51
C THR A 49 -8.19 -13.37 6.71
N LYS A 50 -9.48 -13.10 6.95
CA LYS A 50 -10.55 -14.10 6.96
C LYS A 50 -11.74 -13.60 6.15
N ASN A 51 -12.38 -14.51 5.44
CA ASN A 51 -13.66 -14.22 4.78
C ASN A 51 -14.76 -14.07 5.85
N ARG A 52 -15.65 -13.09 5.67
CA ARG A 52 -16.79 -12.84 6.56
C ARG A 52 -18.12 -13.31 5.98
N ARG A 53 -18.10 -13.85 4.77
CA ARG A 53 -19.24 -14.51 4.14
C ARG A 53 -19.21 -16.00 4.46
N SER A 54 -20.37 -16.56 4.73
CA SER A 54 -20.51 -18.00 4.98
C SER A 54 -20.53 -18.83 3.69
N TYR A 55 -20.92 -18.22 2.56
CA TYR A 55 -21.16 -18.95 1.32
C TYR A 55 -20.70 -18.16 0.09
N ASN A 56 -20.16 -18.88 -0.89
CA ASN A 56 -19.67 -18.35 -2.16
C ASN A 56 -20.66 -18.71 -3.29
N PHE A 57 -21.41 -17.74 -3.79
CA PHE A 57 -22.38 -17.98 -4.86
C PHE A 57 -21.74 -18.37 -6.20
N ALA A 58 -20.50 -17.94 -6.48
CA ALA A 58 -19.83 -18.26 -7.73
C ALA A 58 -19.29 -19.70 -7.76
N ALA A 59 -18.82 -20.21 -6.62
CA ALA A 59 -18.29 -21.58 -6.51
C ALA A 59 -19.32 -22.59 -5.99
N MET A 60 -20.51 -22.14 -5.58
CA MET A 60 -21.57 -22.96 -4.98
C MET A 60 -21.09 -23.78 -3.77
N GLU A 61 -20.26 -23.17 -2.93
CA GLU A 61 -19.66 -23.81 -1.75
C GLU A 61 -19.64 -22.88 -0.53
N GLU A 62 -19.58 -23.47 0.67
CA GLU A 62 -19.34 -22.72 1.90
C GLU A 62 -17.91 -22.18 1.91
N TYR A 63 -17.75 -20.92 2.34
CA TYR A 63 -16.41 -20.37 2.50
C TYR A 63 -15.71 -21.02 3.69
N ASP A 64 -14.46 -21.39 3.47
CA ASP A 64 -13.59 -21.82 4.56
C ASP A 64 -13.34 -20.66 5.56
N ASN A 65 -13.53 -20.94 6.85
CA ASN A 65 -13.31 -19.99 7.95
C ASN A 65 -11.85 -19.97 8.45
N ASN A 66 -10.96 -20.59 7.68
CA ASN A 66 -9.54 -20.60 7.93
C ASN A 66 -8.90 -19.21 7.77
N LEU A 67 -7.81 -19.01 8.50
CA LEU A 67 -7.00 -17.81 8.37
C LEU A 67 -6.19 -17.89 7.08
N ARG A 68 -6.30 -16.89 6.21
CA ARG A 68 -5.49 -16.75 5.01
C ARG A 68 -4.31 -15.82 5.29
N ILE A 69 -3.14 -16.20 4.78
CA ILE A 69 -1.93 -15.36 4.81
C ILE A 69 -1.71 -14.83 3.39
N ASP A 70 -1.96 -13.55 3.19
CA ASP A 70 -1.72 -12.84 1.94
C ASP A 70 -0.37 -12.12 2.03
N GLN A 71 0.53 -12.37 1.07
CA GLN A 71 1.86 -11.76 1.05
C GLN A 71 2.05 -10.94 -0.21
N LEU A 72 2.58 -9.73 -0.05
CA LEU A 72 2.93 -8.83 -1.13
C LEU A 72 4.37 -8.36 -0.94
N ILE A 73 5.20 -8.56 -1.95
CA ILE A 73 6.57 -8.03 -2.00
C ILE A 73 6.65 -6.95 -3.08
N GLY A 74 7.24 -5.81 -2.71
CA GLY A 74 7.41 -4.67 -3.59
C GLY A 74 8.85 -4.17 -3.56
N VAL A 75 9.33 -3.67 -4.69
CA VAL A 75 10.58 -2.91 -4.79
C VAL A 75 10.25 -1.42 -4.92
N LYS A 76 11.04 -0.57 -4.28
CA LYS A 76 10.90 0.88 -4.33
C LYS A 76 12.17 1.52 -4.82
N PHE A 77 12.01 2.54 -5.65
CA PHE A 77 13.08 3.42 -6.08
C PHE A 77 12.55 4.85 -6.13
N GLY A 78 13.33 5.82 -5.68
CA GLY A 78 12.97 7.22 -5.70
C GLY A 78 14.17 8.13 -5.89
N ILE A 79 13.93 9.29 -6.51
CA ILE A 79 14.90 10.36 -6.68
C ILE A 79 14.43 11.54 -5.84
N ILE A 80 15.34 12.10 -5.06
CA ILE A 80 15.11 13.24 -4.17
C ILE A 80 15.80 14.47 -4.81
N ILE A 81 15.01 15.47 -5.19
CA ILE A 81 15.48 16.73 -5.77
C ILE A 81 15.41 17.83 -4.69
N PRO A 82 16.53 18.32 -4.15
CA PRO A 82 16.53 19.39 -3.17
C PRO A 82 16.22 20.74 -3.83
N ILE A 83 15.21 21.46 -3.34
CA ILE A 83 14.91 22.84 -3.76
C ILE A 83 15.54 23.79 -2.75
N ASN A 84 16.68 24.38 -3.10
CA ASN A 84 17.32 25.43 -2.31
C ASN A 84 16.95 26.79 -2.90
N ARG A 85 16.03 27.51 -2.25
CA ARG A 85 15.69 28.90 -2.61
C ARG A 85 16.52 29.85 -1.75
N ASN A 86 17.45 30.57 -2.36
CA ASN A 86 18.10 31.71 -1.71
C ASN A 86 17.17 32.91 -1.82
N ASN A 87 16.80 33.54 -0.70
CA ASN A 87 16.01 34.77 -0.73
C ASN A 87 16.98 35.95 -0.88
N GLU A 88 17.22 36.40 -2.12
CA GLU A 88 18.05 37.57 -2.41
C GLU A 88 17.29 38.89 -2.19
N GLU A 89 16.47 38.98 -1.14
CA GLU A 89 15.86 40.26 -0.79
C GLU A 89 16.98 41.20 -0.30
N LYS A 90 17.34 42.15 -1.16
CA LYS A 90 18.18 43.28 -0.78
C LYS A 90 17.37 44.15 0.18
N PHE A 91 17.63 44.02 1.48
CA PHE A 91 17.11 44.96 2.47
C PHE A 91 17.74 46.34 2.20
N HIS A 92 16.97 47.24 1.60
CA HIS A 92 17.34 48.65 1.51
C HIS A 92 16.99 49.31 2.84
N TYR A 93 18.01 49.68 3.63
CA TYR A 93 17.85 50.60 4.76
C TYR A 93 17.98 52.04 4.24
N TYR A 94 16.97 52.87 4.49
CA TYR A 94 16.95 54.30 4.19
C TYR A 94 17.60 55.11 5.32
#